data_AF-A0A1L9S5K1-F1
#
_entry.id   AF-A0A1L9S5K1-F1
#
_cell.length_a   1.000
_cell.length_b   1.000
_cell.length_c   1.000
_cell.angle_alpha   90.00
_cell.angle_beta   90.00
_cell.angle_gamma   90.00
#
_symmetry.space_group_name_H-M   'P 1'
#
loop_
_entity.id
_entity.type
_entity.pdbx_description
1 polymer ?
#
loop_
_entity_poly.entity_id
_entity_poly.type
_entity_poly.pdbx_seq_one_letter_code
_entity_poly.pdbx_strand_id
1 'polypeptide(L)'
;MILPPSRRLLAFSPCSAPFNSPAAREFVITNTDRTPGWSVMGVLEEVVSKAEKTTGRSVVMVHYAGHGMLGPNGNLLGVEGASNRRFDAQRCLVEILDLLDSTIVDTLFVFDCCYSFAACRAPEVSGRIVEIIGASDNTPLFTNSPPGNTLTAKLEGEIRFRQRQGHRYIEFADVVQTLRSRENAVKPAHTLRIGASSICLPLNGLNTINPLHIPPTHRAVFSVYISNDMSQQELDQFAALLRSFPRNASITLDGVYPTGSICLILSSAYAVYSKLAGMQGYRFIAEATGSNLLRQQETPGLLLKE
;
A
#
# COMPACT_ATOMS: atom_id res chain seq x y z
N MET A 1 -29.62 -10.33 23.49
CA MET A 1 -30.21 -10.72 22.20
C MET A 1 -29.23 -10.28 21.12
N ILE A 2 -28.44 -11.23 20.61
CA ILE A 2 -27.25 -10.98 19.78
C ILE A 2 -27.71 -10.98 18.32
N LEU A 3 -27.67 -9.82 17.66
CA LEU A 3 -27.96 -9.69 16.23
C LEU A 3 -26.79 -10.28 15.41
N PRO A 4 -27.04 -10.99 14.30
CA PRO A 4 -25.99 -11.53 13.44
C PRO A 4 -25.30 -10.40 12.65
N PRO A 5 -24.05 -10.61 12.19
CA PRO A 5 -23.30 -9.58 11.47
C PRO A 5 -23.89 -9.40 10.08
N SER A 6 -24.66 -8.33 9.86
CA SER A 6 -24.91 -7.78 8.54
C SER A 6 -23.60 -7.21 8.01
N ARG A 7 -23.00 -7.95 7.06
CA ARG A 7 -21.66 -7.71 6.52
C ARG A 7 -21.73 -6.63 5.45
N ARG A 8 -20.96 -5.57 5.68
CA ARG A 8 -20.98 -4.32 4.94
C ARG A 8 -20.07 -4.41 3.73
N LEU A 9 -20.55 -3.96 2.58
CA LEU A 9 -19.70 -3.70 1.44
C LEU A 9 -19.84 -2.20 1.13
N LEU A 10 -18.70 -1.55 0.88
CA LEU A 10 -18.54 -0.10 0.69
C LEU A 10 -18.86 0.83 1.90
N ALA A 11 -18.42 0.55 3.12
CA ALA A 11 -18.47 1.56 4.20
C ALA A 11 -17.12 2.26 4.41
N PHE A 12 -17.07 3.58 4.19
CA PHE A 12 -16.09 4.51 4.81
C PHE A 12 -16.82 5.67 5.51
N SER A 13 -17.71 5.35 6.45
CA SER A 13 -18.30 6.38 7.32
C SER A 13 -17.32 6.89 8.42
N PRO A 14 -16.35 6.11 8.94
CA PRO A 14 -15.41 6.63 9.97
C PRO A 14 -14.13 7.31 9.45
N CYS A 15 -13.69 6.99 8.23
CA CYS A 15 -12.43 7.52 7.65
C CYS A 15 -12.61 8.74 6.75
N SER A 16 -13.83 9.20 6.48
CA SER A 16 -14.06 10.42 5.70
C SER A 16 -13.85 11.71 6.50
N ALA A 17 -14.20 11.68 7.80
CA ALA A 17 -14.12 12.84 8.69
C ALA A 17 -12.73 13.50 8.76
N PRO A 18 -11.61 12.75 8.78
CA PRO A 18 -10.28 13.35 8.76
C PRO A 18 -9.92 14.11 7.46
N PHE A 19 -10.63 13.87 6.35
CA PHE A 19 -10.26 14.35 5.01
C PHE A 19 -11.25 15.35 4.40
N ASN A 20 -12.28 15.81 5.13
CA ASN A 20 -13.35 16.69 4.58
C ASN A 20 -14.04 16.08 3.34
N SER A 21 -14.10 14.75 3.24
CA SER A 21 -14.74 14.08 2.12
C SER A 21 -16.24 13.86 2.37
N PRO A 22 -17.06 13.74 1.31
CA PRO A 22 -18.47 13.38 1.45
C PRO A 22 -18.64 12.05 2.16
N ALA A 23 -19.83 11.83 2.74
CA ALA A 23 -20.18 10.55 3.33
C ALA A 23 -19.98 9.42 2.30
N ALA A 24 -19.35 8.33 2.72
CA ALA A 24 -19.15 7.18 1.84
C ALA A 24 -20.48 6.56 1.44
N ARG A 25 -20.60 6.19 0.17
CA ARG A 25 -21.73 5.38 -0.34
C ARG A 25 -21.52 3.93 0.07
N GLU A 26 -22.44 3.38 0.87
CA GLU A 26 -22.49 1.97 1.22
C GLU A 26 -23.28 1.13 0.23
N PHE A 27 -22.74 -0.02 -0.16
CA PHE A 27 -23.36 -0.98 -1.06
C PHE A 27 -23.16 -2.39 -0.52
N VAL A 28 -24.19 -2.93 0.13
CA VAL A 28 -24.14 -4.27 0.73
C VAL A 28 -24.51 -5.32 -0.32
N ILE A 29 -23.61 -6.29 -0.57
CA ILE A 29 -23.97 -7.48 -1.35
C ILE A 29 -24.93 -8.33 -0.52
N THR A 30 -26.19 -8.35 -0.92
CA THR A 30 -27.22 -9.11 -0.20
C THR A 30 -27.15 -10.59 -0.55
N ASN A 31 -27.73 -11.41 0.32
CA ASN A 31 -27.88 -12.83 0.03
C ASN A 31 -28.90 -13.12 -1.11
N THR A 32 -29.62 -12.12 -1.60
CA THR A 32 -30.54 -12.26 -2.73
C THR A 32 -29.90 -11.87 -4.06
N ASP A 33 -28.73 -11.24 -4.04
CA ASP A 33 -27.99 -10.89 -5.25
C ASP A 33 -27.52 -12.16 -5.97
N ARG A 34 -28.01 -12.35 -7.19
CA ARG A 34 -27.66 -13.49 -8.06
C ARG A 34 -26.41 -13.23 -8.88
N THR A 35 -26.01 -11.97 -9.02
CA THR A 35 -24.91 -11.52 -9.87
C THR A 35 -24.01 -10.53 -9.13
N PRO A 36 -23.46 -10.88 -7.95
CA PRO A 36 -22.72 -9.96 -7.09
C PRO A 36 -21.54 -9.27 -7.79
N GLY A 37 -20.85 -9.98 -8.68
CA GLY A 37 -19.76 -9.39 -9.47
C GLY A 37 -20.23 -8.25 -10.38
N TRP A 38 -21.35 -8.44 -11.09
CA TRP A 38 -21.93 -7.43 -11.97
C TRP A 38 -22.47 -6.23 -11.19
N SER A 39 -23.13 -6.48 -10.06
CA SER A 39 -23.66 -5.42 -9.19
C SER A 39 -22.55 -4.53 -8.66
N VAL A 40 -21.45 -5.15 -8.18
CA VAL A 40 -20.27 -4.43 -7.69
C VAL A 40 -19.60 -3.63 -8.79
N MET A 41 -19.41 -4.22 -9.97
CA MET A 41 -18.83 -3.52 -11.13
C MET A 41 -19.66 -2.31 -11.52
N GLY A 42 -20.98 -2.45 -11.64
CA GLY A 42 -21.86 -1.34 -12.01
C GLY A 42 -21.83 -0.19 -10.99
N VAL A 43 -21.72 -0.48 -9.69
CA VAL A 43 -21.54 0.55 -8.66
C VAL A 43 -20.19 1.26 -8.80
N LEU A 44 -19.12 0.51 -9.05
CA LEU A 44 -17.78 1.08 -9.23
C LEU A 44 -17.70 1.96 -10.49
N GLU A 45 -18.23 1.49 -11.61
CA GLU A 45 -18.36 2.24 -12.86
C GLU A 45 -19.10 3.55 -12.65
N GLU A 46 -20.23 3.52 -11.94
CA GLU A 46 -21.00 4.73 -11.62
C GLU A 46 -20.20 5.73 -10.78
N VAL A 47 -19.45 5.24 -9.78
CA VAL A 47 -18.63 6.09 -8.90
C VAL A 47 -17.45 6.69 -9.67
N VAL A 48 -16.74 5.90 -10.48
CA VAL A 48 -15.63 6.38 -11.32
C VAL A 48 -16.15 7.39 -12.34
N SER A 49 -17.25 7.10 -13.04
CA SER A 49 -17.86 8.04 -14.00
C SER A 49 -18.28 9.36 -13.35
N LYS A 50 -18.74 9.33 -12.10
CA LYS A 50 -19.02 10.56 -11.33
C LYS A 50 -17.73 11.32 -10.99
N ALA A 51 -16.67 10.61 -10.60
CA ALA A 51 -15.38 11.22 -10.29
C ALA A 51 -14.75 11.89 -11.52
N GLU A 52 -14.86 11.28 -12.71
CA GLU A 52 -14.36 11.86 -13.97
C GLU A 52 -15.04 13.18 -14.36
N LYS A 53 -16.29 13.37 -13.94
CA LYS A 53 -17.06 14.59 -14.21
C LYS A 53 -16.73 15.73 -13.25
N THR A 54 -15.92 15.47 -12.22
CA THR A 54 -15.48 16.51 -11.29
C THR A 54 -14.37 17.36 -11.91
N THR A 55 -14.22 18.59 -11.41
CA THR A 55 -13.13 19.47 -11.87
C THR A 55 -11.81 19.05 -11.23
N GLY A 56 -10.81 18.77 -12.07
CA GLY A 56 -9.47 18.40 -11.63
C GLY A 56 -9.29 16.89 -11.47
N ARG A 57 -8.21 16.50 -10.80
CA ARG A 57 -7.90 15.10 -10.52
C ARG A 57 -8.70 14.63 -9.30
N SER A 58 -9.28 13.44 -9.38
CA SER A 58 -10.12 12.88 -8.33
C SER A 58 -9.53 11.59 -7.75
N VAL A 59 -9.92 11.28 -6.51
CA VAL A 59 -9.56 10.02 -5.85
C VAL A 59 -10.83 9.24 -5.54
N VAL A 60 -10.88 7.97 -5.94
CA VAL A 60 -11.91 7.00 -5.55
C VAL A 60 -11.30 6.03 -4.53
N MET A 61 -11.89 5.95 -3.34
CA MET A 61 -11.49 4.98 -2.32
C MET A 61 -12.51 3.84 -2.27
N VAL A 62 -12.07 2.62 -2.52
CA VAL A 62 -12.87 1.41 -2.51
C VAL A 62 -12.46 0.55 -1.32
N HIS A 63 -13.42 0.24 -0.45
CA HIS A 63 -13.19 -0.60 0.72
C HIS A 63 -14.05 -1.86 0.66
N TYR A 64 -13.37 -3.01 0.67
CA TYR A 64 -13.98 -4.31 0.80
C TYR A 64 -13.69 -4.88 2.19
N ALA A 65 -14.75 -5.09 2.98
CA ALA A 65 -14.68 -5.73 4.28
C ALA A 65 -15.50 -7.02 4.24
N GLY A 66 -14.86 -8.16 4.38
CA GLY A 66 -15.54 -9.45 4.23
C GLY A 66 -14.62 -10.65 4.30
N HIS A 67 -15.12 -11.80 3.85
CA HIS A 67 -14.28 -12.99 3.73
C HIS A 67 -13.63 -13.00 2.36
N GLY A 68 -12.35 -13.35 2.36
CA GLY A 68 -11.55 -13.53 1.16
C GLY A 68 -11.02 -14.95 1.10
N MET A 69 -10.76 -15.42 -0.11
CA MET A 69 -10.20 -16.74 -0.37
C MET A 69 -9.37 -16.70 -1.65
N LEU A 70 -8.36 -17.56 -1.72
CA LEU A 70 -7.59 -17.74 -2.94
C LEU A 70 -8.39 -18.57 -3.95
N GLY A 71 -8.62 -17.99 -5.13
CA GLY A 71 -9.20 -18.70 -6.26
C GLY A 71 -8.24 -19.69 -6.91
N PRO A 72 -8.75 -20.56 -7.80
CA PRO A 72 -7.93 -21.57 -8.48
C PRO A 72 -6.78 -20.97 -9.30
N ASN A 73 -6.95 -19.75 -9.80
CA ASN A 73 -5.94 -19.02 -10.57
C ASN A 73 -5.04 -18.13 -9.69
N GLY A 74 -5.17 -18.26 -8.36
CA GLY A 74 -4.45 -17.42 -7.41
C GLY A 74 -5.01 -15.99 -7.28
N ASN A 75 -6.21 -15.73 -7.80
CA ASN A 75 -6.90 -14.44 -7.69
C ASN A 75 -7.66 -14.31 -6.35
N LEU A 76 -7.94 -13.08 -5.93
CA LEU A 76 -8.76 -12.82 -4.74
C LEU A 76 -10.26 -13.06 -5.04
N LEU A 77 -10.87 -14.02 -4.36
CA LEU A 77 -12.32 -14.22 -4.35
C LEU A 77 -12.95 -13.60 -3.09
N GLY A 78 -14.06 -12.88 -3.28
CA GLY A 78 -14.93 -12.50 -2.18
C GLY A 78 -15.93 -13.63 -1.88
N VAL A 79 -16.11 -13.98 -0.61
CA VAL A 79 -16.90 -15.15 -0.21
C VAL A 79 -18.00 -14.78 0.79
N GLU A 80 -19.20 -15.30 0.55
CA GLU A 80 -20.25 -15.32 1.55
C GLU A 80 -20.09 -16.53 2.47
N GLY A 81 -19.65 -16.29 3.71
CA GLY A 81 -19.30 -17.37 4.64
C GLY A 81 -20.41 -18.37 5.02
N ALA A 82 -21.69 -18.08 4.75
CA ALA A 82 -22.80 -19.00 5.07
C ALA A 82 -23.25 -19.87 3.88
N SER A 83 -23.19 -19.33 2.66
CA SER A 83 -23.67 -20.00 1.43
C SER A 83 -22.53 -20.51 0.54
N ASN A 84 -21.28 -20.15 0.88
CA ASN A 84 -20.09 -20.36 0.05
C ASN A 84 -20.22 -19.78 -1.37
N ARG A 85 -21.13 -18.81 -1.60
CA ARG A 85 -21.16 -18.03 -2.83
C ARG A 85 -19.91 -17.18 -2.95
N ARG A 86 -19.44 -17.02 -4.19
CA ARG A 86 -18.15 -16.41 -4.50
C ARG A 86 -18.32 -15.46 -5.67
N PHE A 87 -17.54 -14.39 -5.68
CA PHE A 87 -17.30 -13.59 -6.87
C PHE A 87 -15.81 -13.30 -6.98
N ASP A 88 -15.37 -13.03 -8.20
CA ASP A 88 -13.98 -12.66 -8.47
C ASP A 88 -13.76 -11.20 -8.07
N ALA A 89 -13.36 -10.98 -6.81
CA ALA A 89 -13.19 -9.64 -6.27
C ALA A 89 -12.04 -8.91 -6.95
N GLN A 90 -10.95 -9.62 -7.30
CA GLN A 90 -9.84 -9.03 -8.03
C GLN A 90 -10.29 -8.51 -9.41
N ARG A 91 -11.01 -9.35 -10.17
CA ARG A 91 -11.51 -8.97 -11.49
C ARG A 91 -12.55 -7.85 -11.42
N CYS A 92 -13.55 -8.01 -10.56
CA CYS A 92 -14.70 -7.11 -10.50
C CYS A 92 -14.42 -5.76 -9.82
N LEU A 93 -13.37 -5.65 -9.00
CA LEU A 93 -13.00 -4.40 -8.35
C LEU A 93 -11.75 -3.76 -8.95
N VAL A 94 -10.70 -4.54 -9.22
CA VAL A 94 -9.40 -3.98 -9.59
C VAL A 94 -9.18 -3.99 -11.10
N GLU A 95 -9.35 -5.14 -11.76
CA GLU A 95 -9.06 -5.28 -13.20
C GLU A 95 -10.07 -4.54 -14.08
N ILE A 96 -11.30 -4.34 -13.61
CA ILE A 96 -12.29 -3.51 -14.30
C ILE A 96 -11.79 -2.09 -14.56
N LEU A 97 -10.90 -1.54 -13.71
CA LEU A 97 -10.37 -0.20 -13.93
C LEU A 97 -9.53 -0.08 -15.20
N ASP A 98 -8.94 -1.18 -15.68
CA ASP A 98 -8.16 -1.18 -16.92
C ASP A 98 -9.06 -0.98 -18.13
N LEU A 99 -10.35 -1.28 -17.99
CA LEU A 99 -11.37 -1.08 -19.02
C LEU A 99 -12.01 0.31 -18.96
N LEU A 100 -11.89 1.01 -17.82
CA LEU A 100 -12.47 2.36 -17.64
C LEU A 100 -11.58 3.48 -18.20
N ASP A 101 -10.31 3.18 -18.53
CA ASP A 101 -9.34 4.06 -19.20
C ASP A 101 -9.26 5.50 -18.65
N SER A 102 -9.46 5.65 -17.34
CA SER A 102 -9.46 6.97 -16.69
C SER A 102 -8.06 7.44 -16.34
N THR A 103 -7.59 8.55 -16.89
CA THR A 103 -6.26 9.11 -16.57
C THR A 103 -6.28 10.16 -15.44
N ILE A 104 -7.47 10.60 -15.04
CA ILE A 104 -7.69 11.68 -14.07
C ILE A 104 -8.26 11.19 -12.73
N VAL A 105 -8.56 9.89 -12.61
CA VAL A 105 -9.04 9.27 -11.38
C VAL A 105 -7.98 8.33 -10.82
N ASP A 106 -7.46 8.67 -9.64
CA ASP A 106 -6.65 7.77 -8.84
C ASP A 106 -7.57 6.88 -7.99
N THR A 107 -7.22 5.61 -7.81
CA THR A 107 -8.02 4.66 -7.04
C THR A 107 -7.21 4.01 -5.93
N LEU A 108 -7.75 4.04 -4.71
CA LEU A 108 -7.23 3.30 -3.56
C LEU A 108 -8.16 2.13 -3.23
N PHE A 109 -7.65 0.91 -3.25
CA PHE A 109 -8.34 -0.27 -2.75
C PHE A 109 -7.84 -0.65 -1.36
N VAL A 110 -8.77 -0.84 -0.43
CA VAL A 110 -8.52 -1.39 0.90
C VAL A 110 -9.28 -2.71 1.04
N PHE A 111 -8.55 -3.82 1.09
CA PHE A 111 -9.09 -5.16 1.25
C PHE A 111 -8.91 -5.65 2.70
N ASP A 112 -9.93 -5.43 3.54
CA ASP A 112 -10.00 -5.99 4.89
C ASP A 112 -10.59 -7.41 4.86
N CYS A 113 -9.80 -8.33 4.31
CA CYS A 113 -10.15 -9.74 4.18
C CYS A 113 -8.90 -10.64 4.13
N CYS A 114 -9.08 -11.94 4.42
CA CYS A 114 -8.05 -12.96 4.24
C CYS A 114 -7.60 -13.05 2.77
N TYR A 115 -6.36 -13.46 2.54
CA TYR A 115 -5.76 -13.65 1.20
C TYR A 115 -5.73 -12.37 0.33
N SER A 116 -5.93 -11.20 0.94
CA SER A 116 -5.90 -9.90 0.24
C SER A 116 -4.55 -9.59 -0.43
N PHE A 117 -3.47 -10.26 -0.02
CA PHE A 117 -2.18 -10.23 -0.73
C PHE A 117 -2.30 -10.66 -2.20
N ALA A 118 -3.29 -11.48 -2.55
CA ALA A 118 -3.51 -11.93 -3.93
C ALA A 118 -3.82 -10.77 -4.87
N ALA A 119 -4.51 -9.74 -4.38
CA ALA A 119 -4.77 -8.51 -5.13
C ALA A 119 -3.53 -7.62 -5.30
N CYS A 120 -2.45 -7.89 -4.56
CA CYS A 120 -1.23 -7.06 -4.56
C CYS A 120 -0.16 -7.54 -5.57
N ARG A 121 -0.55 -8.29 -6.61
CA ARG A 121 0.38 -8.84 -7.61
C ARG A 121 0.74 -7.79 -8.68
N ALA A 122 1.80 -8.11 -9.44
CA ALA A 122 2.74 -7.20 -10.10
C ALA A 122 2.20 -5.87 -10.70
N PRO A 123 3.00 -4.79 -10.62
CA PRO A 123 2.67 -3.46 -11.13
C PRO A 123 2.72 -3.36 -12.66
N GLU A 124 1.94 -2.42 -13.19
CA GLU A 124 2.09 -1.81 -14.51
C GLU A 124 2.44 -0.32 -14.34
N VAL A 125 3.26 0.23 -15.24
CA VAL A 125 3.65 1.66 -15.17
C VAL A 125 2.71 2.47 -16.07
N SER A 126 1.93 3.38 -15.49
CA SER A 126 1.07 4.34 -16.21
C SER A 126 0.86 5.63 -15.40
N GLY A 127 0.23 6.65 -15.99
CA GLY A 127 0.07 8.00 -15.42
C GLY A 127 -1.03 8.15 -14.36
N ARG A 128 -1.91 7.15 -14.18
CA ARG A 128 -2.89 7.08 -13.07
C ARG A 128 -2.33 6.27 -11.90
N ILE A 129 -2.84 6.49 -10.69
CA ILE A 129 -2.45 5.70 -9.52
C ILE A 129 -3.54 4.68 -9.21
N VAL A 130 -3.17 3.39 -9.14
CA VAL A 130 -4.00 2.34 -8.55
C VAL A 130 -3.21 1.74 -7.40
N GLU A 131 -3.61 2.10 -6.19
CA GLU A 131 -2.94 1.68 -4.96
C GLU A 131 -3.79 0.63 -4.24
N ILE A 132 -3.15 -0.40 -3.70
CA ILE A 132 -3.84 -1.53 -3.05
C ILE A 132 -3.22 -1.77 -1.67
N ILE A 133 -4.07 -1.84 -0.65
CA ILE A 133 -3.72 -2.21 0.72
C ILE A 133 -4.50 -3.49 1.08
N GLY A 134 -3.78 -4.55 1.41
CA GLY A 134 -4.36 -5.81 1.89
C GLY A 134 -4.18 -5.99 3.40
N ALA A 135 -5.15 -6.59 4.07
CA ALA A 135 -5.07 -6.90 5.50
C ALA A 135 -3.96 -7.90 5.86
N SER A 136 -3.56 -8.74 4.91
CA SER A 136 -2.52 -9.76 5.08
C SER A 136 -1.50 -9.68 3.97
N ASP A 137 -0.23 -9.89 4.29
CA ASP A 137 0.80 -10.27 3.32
C ASP A 137 0.77 -11.79 3.03
N ASN A 138 1.72 -12.27 2.23
CA ASN A 138 1.80 -13.68 1.84
C ASN A 138 2.38 -14.58 2.95
N THR A 139 2.39 -14.14 4.22
CA THR A 139 2.80 -15.00 5.33
C THR A 139 1.66 -15.98 5.68
N PRO A 140 1.99 -17.26 5.98
CA PRO A 140 0.97 -18.24 6.36
C PRO A 140 0.16 -17.75 7.56
N LEU A 141 -1.14 -17.61 7.39
CA LEU A 141 -2.06 -17.28 8.48
C LEU A 141 -2.16 -18.50 9.40
N PHE A 142 -1.47 -18.48 10.54
CA PHE A 142 -1.63 -19.50 11.59
C PHE A 142 -2.93 -19.34 12.39
N THR A 143 -3.78 -18.38 12.05
CA THR A 143 -4.99 -18.04 12.80
C THR A 143 -6.24 -18.19 11.93
N ASN A 144 -7.09 -19.16 12.29
CA ASN A 144 -8.43 -19.33 11.69
C ASN A 144 -9.49 -18.37 12.25
N SER A 145 -9.10 -17.50 13.18
CA SER A 145 -9.98 -16.52 13.83
C SER A 145 -9.77 -15.12 13.25
N PRO A 146 -10.83 -14.33 13.06
CA PRO A 146 -10.71 -12.92 12.68
C PRO A 146 -9.78 -12.21 13.68
N PRO A 147 -8.83 -11.38 13.22
CA PRO A 147 -7.97 -10.64 14.13
C PRO A 147 -8.84 -9.71 15.00
N GLY A 148 -8.53 -9.64 16.31
CA GLY A 148 -9.24 -8.75 17.24
C GLY A 148 -9.14 -7.26 16.90
N ASN A 149 -8.25 -6.90 15.97
CA ASN A 149 -8.09 -5.56 15.40
C ASN A 149 -7.93 -5.68 13.87
N THR A 150 -8.94 -5.23 13.12
CA THR A 150 -9.01 -5.38 11.65
C THR A 150 -8.11 -4.36 10.94
N LEU A 151 -7.87 -4.53 9.62
CA LEU A 151 -7.09 -3.53 8.88
C LEU A 151 -7.78 -2.16 8.91
N THR A 152 -9.11 -2.12 8.75
CA THR A 152 -9.88 -0.86 8.82
C THR A 152 -9.62 -0.12 10.12
N ALA A 153 -9.72 -0.80 11.26
CA ALA A 153 -9.54 -0.20 12.57
C ALA A 153 -8.09 0.31 12.78
N LYS A 154 -7.09 -0.43 12.28
CA LYS A 154 -5.69 0.00 12.31
C LYS A 154 -5.43 1.26 11.47
N LEU A 155 -5.96 1.31 10.25
CA LEU A 155 -5.85 2.48 9.38
C LEU A 155 -6.55 3.69 10.00
N GLU A 156 -7.80 3.54 10.46
CA GLU A 156 -8.57 4.59 11.11
C GLU A 156 -7.84 5.16 12.35
N GLY A 157 -7.32 4.26 13.19
CA GLY A 157 -6.57 4.64 14.38
C GLY A 157 -5.32 5.45 14.05
N GLU A 158 -4.56 5.04 13.03
CA GLU A 158 -3.34 5.74 12.60
C GLU A 158 -3.64 7.08 11.94
N ILE A 159 -4.64 7.16 11.06
CA ILE A 159 -5.06 8.40 10.41
C ILE A 159 -5.49 9.42 11.46
N ARG A 160 -6.33 9.02 12.43
CA ARG A 160 -6.75 9.90 13.53
C ARG A 160 -5.60 10.30 14.44
N PHE A 161 -4.65 9.39 14.68
CA PHE A 161 -3.45 9.72 15.45
C PHE A 161 -2.67 10.84 14.76
N ARG A 162 -2.34 10.70 13.47
CA ARG A 162 -1.64 11.72 12.68
C ARG A 162 -2.39 13.03 12.60
N GLN A 163 -3.72 12.97 12.48
CA GLN A 163 -4.58 14.16 12.53
C GLN A 163 -4.42 14.92 13.86
N ARG A 164 -4.51 14.22 15.00
CA ARG A 164 -4.35 14.84 16.33
C ARG A 164 -2.94 15.39 16.55
N GLN A 165 -1.92 14.79 15.95
CA GLN A 165 -0.55 15.29 16.00
C GLN A 165 -0.33 16.52 15.10
N GLY A 166 -1.29 16.89 14.26
CA GLY A 166 -1.18 18.05 13.37
C GLY A 166 -0.41 17.76 12.08
N HIS A 167 -0.38 16.52 11.60
CA HIS A 167 0.20 16.21 10.29
C HIS A 167 -0.57 16.91 9.18
N ARG A 168 0.14 17.46 8.19
CA ARG A 168 -0.46 18.16 7.04
C ARG A 168 -1.25 17.25 6.11
N TYR A 169 -0.76 16.03 5.92
CA TYR A 169 -1.36 15.02 5.05
C TYR A 169 -0.88 13.64 5.49
N ILE A 170 -1.47 12.60 4.92
CA ILE A 170 -0.96 11.23 4.99
C ILE A 170 -0.55 10.76 3.59
N GLU A 171 0.48 9.91 3.52
CA GLU A 171 0.77 9.04 2.38
C GLU A 171 0.43 7.61 2.82
N PHE A 172 -0.39 6.89 2.05
CA PHE A 172 -0.87 5.56 2.48
C PHE A 172 0.25 4.53 2.62
N ALA A 173 1.27 4.59 1.77
CA ALA A 173 2.48 3.77 1.91
C ALA A 173 3.16 3.97 3.28
N ASP A 174 3.22 5.21 3.77
CA ASP A 174 3.82 5.54 5.06
C ASP A 174 2.94 5.14 6.26
N VAL A 175 1.61 5.23 6.11
CA VAL A 175 0.66 4.66 7.08
C VAL A 175 0.88 3.16 7.19
N VAL A 176 0.95 2.43 6.06
CA VAL A 176 1.21 0.98 6.06
C VAL A 176 2.57 0.65 6.68
N GLN A 177 3.62 1.41 6.38
CA GLN A 177 4.93 1.26 7.02
C GLN A 177 4.83 1.33 8.55
N THR A 178 4.10 2.33 9.08
CA THR A 178 3.91 2.47 10.53
C THR A 178 3.10 1.30 11.11
N LEU A 179 2.11 0.80 10.38
CA LEU A 179 1.37 -0.38 10.80
C LEU A 179 2.27 -1.63 10.81
N ARG A 180 3.13 -1.83 9.80
CA ARG A 180 4.07 -2.96 9.76
C ARG A 180 5.14 -2.89 10.84
N SER A 181 5.50 -1.68 11.30
CA SER A 181 6.48 -1.50 12.38
C SER A 181 5.96 -1.93 13.76
N ARG A 182 4.64 -2.09 13.92
CA ARG A 182 4.02 -2.54 15.17
C ARG A 182 4.03 -4.05 15.25
N GLU A 183 4.09 -4.58 16.47
CA GLU A 183 3.87 -5.99 16.73
C GLU A 183 2.44 -6.38 16.33
N ASN A 184 2.32 -6.99 15.15
CA ASN A 184 1.08 -7.46 14.59
C ASN A 184 1.23 -8.93 14.22
N ALA A 185 0.27 -9.75 14.63
CA ALA A 185 0.20 -11.15 14.20
C ALA A 185 0.07 -11.29 12.67
N VAL A 186 -0.60 -10.33 12.03
CA VAL A 186 -0.77 -10.26 10.57
C VAL A 186 -0.36 -8.87 10.10
N LYS A 187 0.63 -8.81 9.21
CA LYS A 187 1.14 -7.55 8.66
C LYS A 187 0.35 -7.15 7.41
N PRO A 188 -0.02 -5.87 7.27
CA PRO A 188 -0.72 -5.39 6.08
C PRO A 188 0.21 -5.38 4.85
N ALA A 189 -0.32 -5.79 3.71
CA ALA A 189 0.35 -5.68 2.41
C ALA A 189 0.06 -4.32 1.78
N HIS A 190 1.01 -3.83 0.99
CA HIS A 190 0.87 -2.62 0.18
C HIS A 190 1.56 -2.83 -1.16
N THR A 191 0.91 -2.38 -2.23
CA THR A 191 1.50 -2.30 -3.57
C THR A 191 0.90 -1.14 -4.35
N LEU A 192 1.63 -0.67 -5.35
CA LEU A 192 1.09 0.12 -6.44
C LEU A 192 0.86 -0.82 -7.61
N ARG A 193 -0.40 -1.03 -8.01
CA ARG A 193 -0.69 -1.74 -9.25
C ARG A 193 -0.41 -0.85 -10.46
N ILE A 194 -0.74 0.44 -10.37
CA ILE A 194 -0.46 1.42 -11.42
C ILE A 194 0.12 2.67 -10.81
N GLY A 195 1.14 3.24 -11.47
CA GLY A 195 1.78 4.49 -11.08
C GLY A 195 3.00 4.29 -10.17
N ALA A 196 3.71 5.38 -9.91
CA ALA A 196 4.96 5.39 -9.15
C ALA A 196 4.87 6.15 -7.81
N SER A 197 3.68 6.60 -7.43
CA SER A 197 3.43 7.40 -6.23
C SER A 197 2.26 6.83 -5.43
N SER A 198 2.35 6.90 -4.10
CA SER A 198 1.25 6.56 -3.20
C SER A 198 0.31 7.76 -3.05
N ILE A 199 -0.99 7.48 -2.90
CA ILE A 199 -2.03 8.47 -2.73
C ILE A 199 -1.77 9.25 -1.44
N CYS A 200 -1.77 10.58 -1.59
CA CYS A 200 -1.62 11.51 -0.49
C CYS A 200 -2.93 12.24 -0.25
N LEU A 201 -3.43 12.21 0.99
CA LEU A 201 -4.67 12.91 1.38
C LEU A 201 -4.39 13.97 2.42
N PRO A 202 -4.81 15.23 2.21
CA PRO A 202 -4.67 16.29 3.18
C PRO A 202 -5.49 15.98 4.42
N LEU A 203 -4.92 16.24 5.60
CA LEU A 203 -5.64 16.11 6.86
C LEU A 203 -6.22 17.47 7.26
N ASN A 204 -7.37 17.41 7.93
CA ASN A 204 -7.94 18.59 8.57
C ASN A 204 -7.27 18.83 9.93
N GLY A 205 -6.96 20.08 10.26
CA GLY A 205 -6.47 20.47 11.59
C GLY A 205 -5.32 21.46 11.55
N LEU A 206 -4.43 21.37 12.55
CA LEU A 206 -3.35 22.33 12.80
C LEU A 206 -2.27 22.36 11.71
N ASN A 207 -2.09 21.26 10.95
CA ASN A 207 -1.22 21.19 9.77
C ASN A 207 0.21 21.72 10.00
N THR A 208 0.80 21.42 11.16
CA THR A 208 2.13 21.86 11.59
C THR A 208 3.25 20.88 11.22
N ILE A 209 2.94 19.58 11.10
CA ILE A 209 3.95 18.54 10.86
C ILE A 209 3.98 18.16 9.38
N ASN A 210 5.14 18.33 8.75
CA ASN A 210 5.41 17.85 7.40
C ASN A 210 5.89 16.38 7.41
N PRO A 211 5.12 15.42 6.85
CA PRO A 211 5.53 14.02 6.79
C PRO A 211 6.90 13.80 6.10
N LEU A 212 7.31 14.64 5.15
CA LEU A 212 8.61 14.50 4.45
C LEU A 212 9.84 14.64 5.36
N HIS A 213 9.67 15.20 6.55
CA HIS A 213 10.75 15.39 7.52
C HIS A 213 10.79 14.33 8.62
N ILE A 214 9.80 13.42 8.65
CA ILE A 214 9.74 12.35 9.64
C ILE A 214 10.61 11.18 9.14
N PRO A 215 11.61 10.73 9.90
CA PRO A 215 12.39 9.56 9.51
C PRO A 215 11.54 8.28 9.59
N PRO A 216 11.81 7.27 8.75
CA PRO A 216 11.04 6.03 8.76
C PRO A 216 11.30 5.22 10.03
N THR A 217 10.23 4.65 10.60
CA THR A 217 10.30 3.75 11.78
C THR A 217 10.56 2.30 11.39
N HIS A 218 10.45 1.97 10.10
CA HIS A 218 10.60 0.62 9.59
C HIS A 218 11.20 0.66 8.19
N ARG A 219 12.16 -0.23 7.94
CA ARG A 219 12.99 -0.20 6.74
C ARG A 219 12.84 -1.49 5.95
N ALA A 220 13.08 -1.39 4.65
CA ALA A 220 13.23 -2.51 3.75
C ALA A 220 14.64 -2.52 3.15
N VAL A 221 15.25 -3.70 3.14
CA VAL A 221 16.47 -4.02 2.40
C VAL A 221 16.06 -4.76 1.14
N PHE A 222 16.55 -4.34 -0.01
CA PHE A 222 16.18 -4.90 -1.31
C PHE A 222 17.33 -4.76 -2.31
N SER A 223 17.35 -5.65 -3.31
CA SER A 223 18.31 -5.56 -4.41
C SER A 223 17.71 -4.84 -5.61
N VAL A 224 18.57 -4.14 -6.35
CA VAL A 224 18.26 -3.52 -7.64
C VAL A 224 19.26 -4.02 -8.68
N TYR A 225 18.76 -4.62 -9.75
CA TYR A 225 19.58 -5.03 -10.89
C TYR A 225 19.63 -3.92 -11.93
N ILE A 226 20.83 -3.49 -12.27
CA ILE A 226 21.12 -2.48 -13.28
C ILE A 226 21.87 -3.16 -14.42
N SER A 227 21.55 -2.79 -15.66
CA SER A 227 22.24 -3.27 -16.86
C SER A 227 23.72 -2.89 -16.85
N ASN A 228 24.54 -3.70 -17.54
CA ASN A 228 26.01 -3.59 -17.54
C ASN A 228 26.56 -2.40 -18.33
N ASP A 229 25.70 -1.57 -18.89
CA ASP A 229 26.03 -0.43 -19.74
C ASP A 229 26.05 0.91 -19.00
N MET A 230 25.79 0.93 -17.68
CA MET A 230 25.96 2.15 -16.89
C MET A 230 27.44 2.57 -16.82
N SER A 231 27.73 3.75 -17.35
CA SER A 231 28.99 4.45 -17.19
C SER A 231 29.19 4.90 -15.72
N GLN A 232 30.45 5.18 -15.35
CA GLN A 232 30.77 5.74 -14.02
C GLN A 232 30.01 7.06 -13.75
N GLN A 233 29.80 7.88 -14.78
CA GLN A 233 29.06 9.14 -14.66
C GLN A 233 27.58 8.89 -14.30
N GLU A 234 26.95 7.86 -14.88
CA GLU A 234 25.56 7.49 -14.56
C GLU A 234 25.44 6.92 -13.15
N LEU A 235 26.44 6.16 -12.69
CA LEU A 235 26.50 5.69 -11.30
C LEU A 235 26.65 6.85 -10.31
N ASP A 236 27.49 7.85 -10.61
CA ASP A 236 27.67 9.02 -9.78
C ASP A 236 26.40 9.88 -9.73
N GLN A 237 25.72 10.06 -10.88
CA GLN A 237 24.42 10.72 -10.95
C GLN A 237 23.34 9.96 -10.18
N PHE A 238 23.32 8.63 -10.28
CA PHE A 238 22.40 7.79 -9.52
C PHE A 238 22.66 7.92 -8.02
N ALA A 239 23.92 7.88 -7.58
CA ALA A 239 24.29 8.08 -6.18
C ALA A 239 23.94 9.50 -5.69
N ALA A 240 24.13 10.54 -6.51
CA ALA A 240 23.71 11.90 -6.20
C ALA A 240 22.18 12.01 -6.06
N LEU A 241 21.43 11.37 -6.97
CA LEU A 241 19.97 11.26 -6.91
C LEU A 241 19.53 10.57 -5.62
N LEU A 242 20.13 9.44 -5.26
CA LEU A 242 19.85 8.73 -4.00
C LEU A 242 20.04 9.63 -2.76
N ARG A 243 21.05 10.51 -2.78
CA ARG A 243 21.30 11.47 -1.69
C ARG A 243 20.34 12.66 -1.69
N SER A 244 19.69 12.96 -2.81
CA SER A 244 18.74 14.09 -2.94
C SER A 244 17.35 13.77 -2.39
N PHE A 245 17.04 12.50 -2.12
CA PHE A 245 15.73 12.10 -1.62
C PHE A 245 15.42 12.71 -0.23
N PRO A 246 14.14 12.99 0.06
CA PRO A 246 13.73 13.54 1.34
C PRO A 246 14.03 12.56 2.49
N ARG A 247 14.11 13.10 3.72
CA ARG A 247 14.48 12.34 4.92
C ARG A 247 13.57 11.16 5.20
N ASN A 248 12.28 11.26 4.86
CA ASN A 248 11.33 10.17 5.00
C ASN A 248 11.61 8.98 4.08
N ALA A 249 12.31 9.17 2.95
CA ALA A 249 12.71 8.07 2.06
C ALA A 249 13.92 7.31 2.63
N SER A 250 14.86 8.04 3.24
CA SER A 250 16.03 7.51 3.95
C SER A 250 16.77 6.40 3.18
N ILE A 251 17.00 6.60 1.87
CA ILE A 251 17.63 5.59 1.02
C ILE A 251 19.14 5.58 1.27
N THR A 252 19.69 4.39 1.49
CA THR A 252 21.12 4.12 1.61
C THR A 252 21.51 3.02 0.64
N LEU A 253 22.64 3.19 -0.03
CA LEU A 253 23.29 2.14 -0.81
C LEU A 253 24.15 1.32 0.14
N ASP A 254 23.77 0.10 0.49
CA ASP A 254 24.44 -0.74 1.48
C ASP A 254 25.54 -1.63 0.86
N GLY A 255 25.44 -1.95 -0.44
CA GLY A 255 26.44 -2.76 -1.14
C GLY A 255 26.30 -2.69 -2.67
N VAL A 256 27.40 -2.99 -3.37
CA VAL A 256 27.48 -3.05 -4.84
C VAL A 256 28.20 -4.33 -5.21
N TYR A 257 27.58 -5.18 -6.04
CA TYR A 257 28.13 -6.46 -6.46
C TYR A 257 28.20 -6.53 -7.98
N PRO A 258 29.39 -6.76 -8.56
CA PRO A 258 29.49 -7.08 -9.98
C PRO A 258 28.91 -8.48 -10.22
N THR A 259 28.08 -8.62 -11.24
CA THR A 259 27.49 -9.89 -11.69
C THR A 259 27.56 -9.94 -13.23
N GLY A 260 26.72 -10.73 -13.90
CA GLY A 260 26.43 -10.55 -15.33
C GLY A 260 25.71 -9.23 -15.66
N SER A 261 25.38 -8.46 -14.62
CA SER A 261 24.88 -7.08 -14.57
C SER A 261 25.53 -6.36 -13.34
N ILE A 262 25.09 -5.17 -12.94
CA ILE A 262 25.39 -4.63 -11.59
C ILE A 262 24.22 -4.93 -10.64
N CYS A 263 24.51 -5.44 -9.44
CA CYS A 263 23.51 -5.64 -8.39
C CYS A 263 23.79 -4.69 -7.22
N LEU A 264 22.86 -3.78 -6.96
CA LEU A 264 22.91 -2.88 -5.80
C LEU A 264 22.08 -3.44 -4.66
N ILE A 265 22.58 -3.33 -3.43
CA ILE A 265 21.80 -3.57 -2.22
C ILE A 265 21.45 -2.22 -1.63
N LEU A 266 20.16 -1.90 -1.56
CA LEU A 266 19.64 -0.67 -1.00
C LEU A 266 18.87 -0.95 0.30
N SER A 267 18.94 -0.01 1.24
CA SER A 267 18.08 0.05 2.41
C SER A 267 17.31 1.37 2.40
N SER A 268 16.01 1.34 2.62
CA SER A 268 15.18 2.56 2.63
C SER A 268 14.01 2.43 3.60
N ALA A 269 13.23 3.49 3.75
CA ALA A 269 11.88 3.40 4.30
C ALA A 269 11.10 2.25 3.63
N TYR A 270 10.41 1.41 4.40
CA TYR A 270 9.56 0.37 3.83
C TYR A 270 8.55 0.93 2.84
N ALA A 271 8.01 2.13 3.11
CA ALA A 271 7.09 2.85 2.23
C ALA A 271 7.69 3.15 0.84
N VAL A 272 9.01 3.31 0.72
CA VAL A 272 9.69 3.48 -0.57
C VAL A 272 9.73 2.16 -1.30
N TYR A 273 10.20 1.09 -0.65
CA TYR A 273 10.27 -0.23 -1.25
C TYR A 273 8.90 -0.75 -1.68
N SER A 274 7.85 -0.56 -0.88
CA SER A 274 6.52 -1.09 -1.18
C SER A 274 5.90 -0.50 -2.45
N LYS A 275 6.32 0.72 -2.85
CA LYS A 275 5.97 1.34 -4.14
C LYS A 275 6.73 0.74 -5.32
N LEU A 276 7.90 0.16 -5.07
CA LEU A 276 8.74 -0.53 -6.07
C LEU A 276 8.46 -2.04 -6.13
N ALA A 277 7.68 -2.56 -5.19
CA ALA A 277 7.43 -3.98 -5.05
C ALA A 277 6.77 -4.54 -6.32
N GLY A 278 7.39 -5.58 -6.89
CA GLY A 278 6.92 -6.22 -8.12
C GLY A 278 7.43 -5.56 -9.41
N MET A 279 8.08 -4.39 -9.36
CA MET A 279 8.76 -3.83 -10.53
C MET A 279 9.93 -4.73 -10.94
N GLN A 280 10.12 -4.91 -12.26
CA GLN A 280 11.22 -5.68 -12.78
C GLN A 280 12.57 -5.09 -12.32
N GLY A 281 13.49 -5.95 -11.90
CA GLY A 281 14.81 -5.55 -11.40
C GLY A 281 14.86 -5.26 -9.90
N TYR A 282 13.73 -5.12 -9.20
CA TYR A 282 13.67 -4.91 -7.76
C TYR A 282 13.29 -6.21 -7.04
N ARG A 283 14.03 -6.56 -5.98
CA ARG A 283 13.74 -7.77 -5.20
C ARG A 283 13.91 -7.54 -3.71
N PHE A 284 12.88 -7.88 -2.94
CA PHE A 284 12.95 -7.86 -1.48
C PHE A 284 14.04 -8.77 -0.93
N ILE A 285 14.74 -8.30 0.09
CA ILE A 285 15.70 -9.12 0.86
C ILE A 285 15.17 -9.32 2.28
N ALA A 286 14.94 -8.23 3.02
CA ALA A 286 14.54 -8.30 4.42
C ALA A 286 13.88 -7.01 4.92
N GLU A 287 13.10 -7.12 5.99
CA GLU A 287 12.74 -5.97 6.81
C GLU A 287 13.85 -5.68 7.81
N ALA A 288 14.08 -4.41 8.10
CA ALA A 288 15.07 -3.98 9.09
C ALA A 288 14.46 -2.94 10.05
N THR A 289 14.87 -3.03 11.32
CA THR A 289 14.51 -2.05 12.36
C THR A 289 15.58 -0.99 12.55
N GLY A 290 16.70 -1.09 11.82
CA GLY A 290 17.85 -0.19 11.95
C GLY A 290 18.70 -0.13 10.68
N SER A 291 19.82 0.59 10.77
CA SER A 291 20.79 0.71 9.67
C SER A 291 21.70 -0.52 9.61
N ASN A 292 22.42 -0.67 8.50
CA ASN A 292 23.43 -1.72 8.34
C ASN A 292 24.55 -1.56 9.38
N LEU A 293 24.77 -2.59 10.21
CA LEU A 293 25.72 -2.56 11.32
C LEU A 293 27.18 -2.46 10.86
N LEU A 294 27.53 -3.02 9.69
CA LEU A 294 28.90 -2.98 9.17
C LEU A 294 29.32 -1.56 8.79
N ARG A 295 28.39 -0.75 8.29
CA ARG A 295 28.66 0.66 7.95
C ARG A 295 28.83 1.57 9.16
N GLN A 296 28.22 1.24 10.29
CA GLN A 296 28.40 2.02 11.52
C GLN A 296 29.83 1.92 12.05
N GLN A 297 30.55 0.84 11.72
CA GLN A 297 31.96 0.66 12.11
C GLN A 297 32.93 1.48 11.25
N GLU A 298 32.52 2.01 10.10
CA GLU A 298 33.34 2.83 9.21
C GLU A 298 33.38 4.33 9.60
N THR A 299 33.01 4.67 10.84
CA THR A 299 33.27 6.01 11.41
C THR A 299 34.36 5.88 12.49
N PRO A 300 35.66 5.86 12.14
CA PRO A 300 36.71 5.80 13.14
C PRO A 300 36.84 7.18 13.79
N GLY A 301 36.61 7.24 15.09
CA GLY A 301 37.29 8.22 15.92
C GLY A 301 38.80 8.02 15.74
N LEU A 302 39.42 8.94 15.02
CA LEU A 302 40.86 9.16 15.04
C LEU A 302 41.28 9.55 16.47
N LEU A 303 41.67 8.55 17.26
CA LEU A 303 42.59 8.73 18.38
C LEU A 303 43.72 7.72 18.18
N LEU A 304 44.66 8.09 17.32
CA LEU A 304 46.04 7.68 17.50
C LEU A 304 46.57 8.49 18.68
N LYS A 305 46.80 7.82 19.82
CA LYS A 305 47.79 8.27 20.79
C LYS A 305 49.06 7.47 20.55
N GLU A 306 50.14 8.23 20.58
CA GLU A 306 51.55 7.93 20.35
C GLU A 306 52.06 6.65 21.02
#